data_AF-A0A0F8WD63-F1
#
_entry.id   AF-A0A0F8WD63-F1
#
_cell.length_a   1.000
_cell.length_b   1.000
_cell.length_c   1.000
_cell.angle_alpha   90.00
_cell.angle_beta   90.00
_cell.angle_gamma   90.00
#
_symmetry.space_group_name_H-M   'P 1'
#
loop_
_entity.id
_entity.type
_entity.pdbx_description
1 polymer ?
#
loop_
_entity_poly.entity_id
_entity_poly.type
_entity_poly.pdbx_seq_one_letter_code
_entity_poly.pdbx_strand_id
1 'polypeptide(L)'
;YSMTVNAPPAFPGEDFLNLNLLSKSGVNTIPDLRGKQVFISIEPSPDNDGNEPFILQPLSVEAGIELAPALNTMDLKTASFPVGTASKE
;
A
#
# COMPACT_ATOMS: atom_id res chain seq x y z
N TYR A 1 -2.08 5.69 -10.55
CA TYR A 1 -3.13 4.90 -9.87
C TYR A 1 -3.33 3.54 -10.53
N SER A 2 -3.55 2.47 -9.75
CA SER A 2 -3.92 1.14 -10.26
C SER A 2 -5.13 1.20 -11.24
N MET A 3 -6.08 2.10 -10.99
CA MET A 3 -7.27 2.33 -11.83
C MET A 3 -7.00 2.80 -13.27
N THR A 4 -5.79 3.30 -13.59
CA THR A 4 -5.46 3.68 -14.97
C THR A 4 -5.01 2.49 -15.82
N VAL A 5 -4.79 1.33 -15.19
CA VAL A 5 -4.29 0.10 -15.82
C VAL A 5 -5.23 -1.08 -15.62
N ASN A 6 -5.95 -1.12 -14.49
CA ASN A 6 -7.00 -2.09 -14.22
C ASN A 6 -8.37 -1.42 -14.14
N ALA A 7 -9.41 -2.14 -14.55
CA ALA A 7 -10.76 -1.77 -14.16
C ALA A 7 -10.85 -1.73 -12.62
N PRO A 8 -11.53 -0.73 -12.04
CA PRO A 8 -11.69 -0.65 -10.60
C PRO A 8 -12.43 -1.89 -10.09
N PRO A 9 -12.10 -2.42 -8.91
CA PRO A 9 -12.82 -3.53 -8.31
C PRO A 9 -14.28 -3.16 -8.02
N ALA A 10 -15.11 -4.18 -7.79
CA ALA A 10 -16.54 -3.99 -7.52
C ALA A 10 -16.80 -3.27 -6.19
N PHE A 11 -15.86 -3.37 -5.24
CA PHE A 11 -15.98 -2.78 -3.92
C PHE A 11 -14.86 -1.75 -3.65
N PRO A 12 -15.20 -0.59 -3.05
CA PRO A 12 -14.19 0.38 -2.63
C PRO A 12 -13.14 -0.24 -1.70
N GLY A 13 -11.86 0.02 -1.95
CA GLY A 13 -10.74 -0.43 -1.11
C GLY A 13 -10.17 -1.80 -1.46
N GLU A 14 -10.75 -2.53 -2.41
CA GLU A 14 -10.06 -3.65 -3.05
C GLU A 14 -8.96 -3.12 -3.99
N ASP A 15 -7.87 -3.87 -4.17
CA ASP A 15 -6.89 -3.65 -5.22
C ASP A 15 -6.30 -5.01 -5.64
N PHE A 16 -5.79 -5.08 -6.86
CA PHE A 16 -5.22 -6.30 -7.43
C PHE A 16 -3.75 -6.10 -7.75
N LEU A 17 -2.94 -7.11 -7.42
CA LEU A 17 -1.60 -7.20 -7.96
C LEU A 17 -1.66 -7.36 -9.48
N ASN A 18 -1.08 -6.42 -10.21
CA ASN A 18 -1.00 -6.47 -11.66
C ASN A 18 0.44 -6.76 -12.09
N LEU A 19 0.67 -7.91 -12.74
CA LEU A 19 2.00 -8.31 -13.21
C LEU A 19 2.62 -7.33 -14.22
N ASN A 20 1.83 -6.66 -15.05
CA ASN A 20 2.33 -5.64 -15.99
C ASN A 20 2.79 -4.37 -15.28
N LEU A 21 2.22 -4.05 -14.11
CA LEU A 21 2.70 -2.97 -13.27
C LEU A 21 3.92 -3.39 -12.47
N LEU A 22 3.88 -4.58 -11.87
CA LEU A 22 4.96 -5.15 -11.07
C LEU A 22 6.25 -5.38 -11.90
N SER A 23 6.13 -5.75 -13.18
CA SER A 23 7.27 -5.93 -14.08
C SER A 23 8.04 -4.63 -14.35
N LYS A 24 7.38 -3.47 -14.29
CA LYS A 24 8.06 -2.15 -14.35
C LYS A 24 9.01 -1.93 -13.17
N SER A 25 8.78 -2.64 -12.06
CA SER A 25 9.64 -2.66 -10.87
C SER A 25 10.53 -3.92 -10.82
N GLY A 26 10.65 -4.66 -11.92
CA GLY A 26 11.50 -5.85 -12.03
C GLY A 26 10.89 -7.16 -11.51
N VAL A 27 9.62 -7.15 -11.07
CA VAL A 27 8.92 -8.35 -10.59
C VAL A 27 8.19 -9.01 -11.75
N ASN A 28 8.81 -10.05 -12.32
CA ASN A 28 8.33 -10.73 -13.53
C ASN A 28 7.57 -12.04 -13.27
N THR A 29 7.48 -12.45 -12.01
CA THR A 29 6.72 -13.63 -11.56
C THR A 29 5.70 -13.21 -10.52
N ILE A 30 4.66 -14.03 -10.30
CA ILE A 30 3.72 -13.78 -9.20
C ILE A 30 4.54 -13.73 -7.90
N PRO A 31 4.51 -12.59 -7.17
CA PRO A 31 5.32 -12.45 -5.99
C PRO A 31 4.80 -13.34 -4.86
N ASP A 32 5.72 -13.99 -4.16
CA ASP A 32 5.40 -14.66 -2.90
C ASP A 32 5.30 -13.61 -1.79
N LEU A 33 4.06 -13.39 -1.32
CA LEU A 33 3.76 -12.40 -0.30
C LEU A 33 3.90 -12.95 1.13
N ARG A 34 4.14 -14.25 1.32
CA ARG A 34 4.23 -14.86 2.65
C ARG A 34 5.39 -14.23 3.44
N GLY A 35 5.11 -13.80 4.68
CA GLY A 35 6.09 -13.13 5.54
C GLY A 35 6.58 -11.77 5.01
N LYS A 36 5.90 -11.17 4.03
CA LYS A 36 6.21 -9.82 3.55
C LYS A 36 5.41 -8.79 4.32
N GLN A 37 6.03 -7.63 4.52
CA GLN A 37 5.33 -6.46 5.02
C GLN A 37 4.37 -5.95 3.95
N VAL A 38 3.10 -5.84 4.31
CA VAL A 38 2.04 -5.22 3.50
C VAL A 38 1.56 -3.97 4.22
N PHE A 39 1.28 -2.91 3.46
CA PHE A 39 0.74 -1.67 3.99
C PHE A 39 -0.23 -1.02 3.01
N ILE A 40 -1.20 -0.28 3.55
CA ILE A 40 -2.04 0.65 2.78
C ILE A 40 -1.47 2.04 3.00
N SER A 41 -1.12 2.74 1.92
CA SER A 41 -0.60 4.11 1.96
C SER A 41 -1.68 5.15 1.67
N ILE A 42 -1.49 6.36 2.19
CA ILE A 42 -2.27 7.55 1.80
C ILE A 42 -1.34 8.50 1.04
N GLU A 43 -1.80 8.96 -0.11
CA GLU A 43 -1.09 9.94 -0.93
C GLU A 43 -1.77 11.33 -0.89
N PRO A 44 -0.99 12.41 -0.82
CA PRO A 44 -1.51 13.75 -1.08
C PRO A 44 -1.78 13.92 -2.59
N SER A 45 -2.82 14.69 -2.90
CA SER A 45 -3.09 15.13 -4.28
C SER A 45 -3.10 16.66 -4.32
N PRO A 46 -2.16 17.31 -5.03
CA PRO A 46 -1.11 16.73 -5.88
C PRO A 46 0.05 16.10 -5.08
N ASP A 47 0.64 15.05 -5.62
CA ASP A 47 1.90 14.49 -5.13
C ASP A 47 3.07 15.26 -5.72
N ASN A 48 3.84 15.93 -4.85
CA ASN A 48 4.98 16.75 -5.26
C ASN A 48 6.31 15.95 -5.26
N ASP A 49 6.30 14.68 -4.83
CA ASP A 49 7.48 13.82 -4.79
C ASP A 49 7.19 12.40 -5.31
N GLY A 50 7.08 12.28 -6.63
CA GLY A 50 6.72 11.02 -7.29
C GLY A 50 7.82 9.95 -7.35
N ASN A 51 9.00 10.19 -6.77
CA ASN A 51 10.11 9.22 -6.77
C ASN A 51 10.37 8.58 -5.40
N GLU A 52 9.86 9.17 -4.33
CA GLU A 52 10.02 8.63 -2.97
C GLU A 52 8.81 7.78 -2.54
N PRO A 53 9.02 6.74 -1.72
CA PRO A 53 7.92 5.98 -1.12
C PRO A 53 7.06 6.86 -0.21
N PHE A 54 5.74 6.64 -0.22
CA PHE A 54 4.82 7.40 0.63
C PHE A 54 5.09 7.21 2.13
N ILE A 55 5.11 8.34 2.84
CA ILE A 55 5.42 8.40 4.27
C ILE A 55 4.26 7.85 5.12
N LEU A 56 3.02 8.10 4.71
CA LEU A 56 1.84 7.70 5.49
C LEU A 56 1.42 6.27 5.16
N GLN A 57 1.69 5.37 6.10
CA GLN A 57 1.32 3.95 6.04
C GLN A 57 0.43 3.61 7.25
N PRO A 58 -0.83 4.07 7.26
CA PRO A 58 -1.74 3.91 8.40
C PRO A 58 -2.09 2.46 8.73
N LEU A 59 -2.19 1.57 7.74
CA LEU A 59 -2.47 0.17 7.97
C LEU A 59 -1.28 -0.64 7.53
N SER A 60 -0.78 -1.52 8.41
CA SER A 60 0.33 -2.39 8.08
C SER A 60 0.23 -3.74 8.78
N VAL A 61 0.65 -4.80 8.12
CA VAL A 61 0.76 -6.15 8.69
C VAL A 61 1.87 -6.93 8.00
N GLU A 62 2.53 -7.83 8.71
CA GLU A 62 3.27 -8.90 8.08
C GLU A 62 2.27 -9.96 7.59
N ALA A 63 2.26 -10.24 6.30
CA ALA A 63 1.39 -11.28 5.75
C ALA A 63 1.75 -12.65 6.33
N GLY A 64 0.73 -13.42 6.71
CA GLY A 64 0.89 -14.77 7.23
C GLY A 64 1.55 -15.73 6.23
N ILE A 65 1.81 -16.94 6.70
CA ILE A 65 2.44 -17.99 5.90
C ILE A 65 1.44 -18.88 5.15
N GLU A 66 0.15 -18.75 5.47
CA GLU A 66 -0.93 -19.56 4.92
C GLU A 66 -1.19 -19.27 3.44
N LEU A 67 -1.62 -20.28 2.70
CA LEU A 67 -2.05 -20.13 1.31
C LEU A 67 -3.47 -19.55 1.23
N ALA A 68 -3.78 -18.91 0.10
CA ALA A 68 -5.13 -18.40 -0.14
C ALA A 68 -6.17 -19.54 -0.18
N PRO A 69 -7.39 -19.33 0.37
CA PRO A 69 -7.85 -18.11 1.03
C PRO A 69 -7.36 -18.02 2.49
N ALA A 70 -6.64 -16.95 2.81
CA ALA A 70 -6.25 -16.61 4.17
C ALA A 70 -6.50 -15.12 4.40
N LEU A 71 -7.14 -14.79 5.51
CA LEU A 71 -7.39 -13.40 5.89
C LEU A 71 -6.22 -12.87 6.70
N ASN A 72 -5.68 -11.72 6.27
CA ASN A 72 -4.66 -10.98 7.00
C ASN A 72 -5.32 -9.72 7.57
N THR A 73 -5.49 -9.65 8.88
CA THR A 73 -6.01 -8.46 9.56
C THR A 73 -4.91 -7.43 9.69
N MET A 74 -5.15 -6.19 9.25
CA MET A 74 -4.17 -5.11 9.37
C MET A 74 -4.38 -4.30 10.64
N ASP A 75 -3.27 -3.92 11.26
CA ASP A 75 -3.29 -3.03 12.42
C ASP A 75 -3.17 -1.56 11.98
N LEU A 76 -3.86 -0.69 12.71
CA LEU A 76 -3.63 0.75 12.65
C LEU A 76 -2.27 1.10 13.29
N LYS A 77 -1.37 1.70 12.51
CA LYS A 77 -0.07 2.22 12.96
C LYS A 77 -0.11 3.73 13.03
N THR A 78 -0.61 4.28 14.13
CA THR A 78 -0.63 5.74 14.36
C THR A 78 0.74 6.32 14.69
N ALA A 79 1.70 5.48 15.10
CA ALA A 79 3.05 5.92 15.44
C ALA A 79 3.84 6.48 14.25
N SER A 80 3.45 6.14 13.01
CA SER A 80 4.05 6.69 11.79
C SER A 80 3.46 8.05 11.39
N PHE A 81 2.45 8.54 12.11
CA PHE A 81 1.77 9.77 11.70
C PHE A 81 2.61 11.00 12.05
N PRO A 82 2.85 11.91 11.09
CA PRO A 82 3.52 13.15 11.36
C PRO A 82 2.67 13.96 12.32
N VAL A 83 3.31 14.43 13.39
CA VAL A 83 2.72 15.36 14.35
C VAL A 83 3.35 16.72 14.16
N GLY A 84 2.54 17.76 14.25
CA GLY A 84 3.00 19.14 14.15
C GLY A 84 2.24 20.01 15.15
N THR A 85 2.91 21.05 15.65
CA THR A 85 2.30 22.08 16.49
C THR A 85 2.48 23.43 15.83
N ALA A 86 1.42 24.21 15.72
CA ALA A 86 1.50 25.61 15.31
C ALA A 86 1.44 26.49 16.56
N SER A 87 2.35 27.46 16.66
CA SER A 87 2.31 28.51 17.68
C SER A 87 2.20 29.86 16.99
N LYS A 88 1.43 30.76 17.58
CA LYS A 88 1.29 32.13 17.09
C LYS A 88 2.55 32.92 17.50
N GLU A 89 3.15 33.65 16.55
CA GLU A 89 4.15 34.67 16.84
C GLU A 89 3.51 35.93 17.45
#